data_AF-A0A6B8JB00-F1
#
_entry.id   AF-A0A6B8JB00-F1
#
_cell.length_a   1.000
_cell.length_b   1.000
_cell.length_c   1.000
_cell.angle_alpha   90.00
_cell.angle_beta   90.00
_cell.angle_gamma   90.00
#
_symmetry.space_group_name_H-M   'P 1'
#
loop_
_entity.id
_entity.type
_entity.pdbx_description
1 polymer ?
#
loop_
_entity_poly.entity_id
_entity_poly.type
_entity_poly.pdbx_seq_one_letter_code
_entity_poly.pdbx_strand_id
1 'polypeptide(L)'
;MNKATSRLCPACEQAPLVASTRERHFTPRGNPVVVELLAMECPACGATATSAAQQIENLRRLAARRAHYGGLLLGEDVLAFRRRYGLTQRAAATLFGKGAIAFSRYENETTYPDDATTMLLSLAMEKPEVVRWLAERTGTAVPLLDRLQDVATKPPRRVSRAHRVAPGTPSGPVRAVR
;
A
#
# COMPACT_ATOMS: atom_id res chain seq x y z
N MET A 1 -7.16 -31.35 20.42
CA MET A 1 -8.09 -30.25 20.79
C MET A 1 -7.24 -29.05 21.20
N ASN A 2 -6.96 -28.10 20.30
CA ASN A 2 -6.20 -26.90 20.67
C ASN A 2 -7.12 -25.96 21.45
N LYS A 3 -6.97 -25.95 22.78
CA LYS A 3 -7.67 -25.05 23.68
C LYS A 3 -7.21 -23.63 23.36
N ALA A 4 -8.02 -22.89 22.58
CA ALA A 4 -7.79 -21.47 22.37
C ALA A 4 -7.90 -20.78 23.73
N THR A 5 -6.75 -20.50 24.35
CA THR A 5 -6.68 -19.67 25.56
C THR A 5 -7.25 -18.32 25.21
N SER A 6 -8.49 -18.06 25.62
CA SER A 6 -9.11 -16.74 25.54
C SER A 6 -8.23 -15.79 26.36
N ARG A 7 -7.41 -14.99 25.66
CA ARG A 7 -6.54 -14.02 26.32
C ARG A 7 -7.43 -12.88 26.81
N LEU A 8 -7.34 -12.59 28.10
CA LEU A 8 -7.94 -11.39 28.70
C LEU A 8 -7.42 -10.14 27.98
N CYS A 9 -8.18 -9.05 28.06
CA CYS A 9 -7.77 -7.76 27.52
C CYS A 9 -6.38 -7.38 28.04
N PRO A 10 -5.40 -7.08 27.17
CA PRO A 10 -4.04 -6.74 27.60
C PRO A 10 -3.95 -5.36 28.27
N ALA A 11 -5.01 -4.55 28.23
CA ALA A 11 -5.02 -3.21 28.82
C ALA A 11 -5.55 -3.19 30.27
N CYS A 12 -6.59 -3.97 30.57
CA CYS A 12 -7.24 -3.97 31.89
C CYS A 12 -7.33 -5.33 32.56
N GLU A 13 -7.07 -6.43 31.83
CA GLU A 13 -7.14 -7.81 32.31
C GLU A 13 -8.52 -8.26 32.87
N GLN A 14 -9.58 -7.46 32.73
CA GLN A 14 -10.89 -7.73 33.33
C GLN A 14 -11.82 -8.60 32.47
N ALA A 15 -11.74 -8.48 31.15
CA ALA A 15 -12.60 -9.21 30.21
C ALA A 15 -11.85 -9.55 28.92
N PRO A 16 -12.18 -10.65 28.22
CA PRO A 16 -11.62 -10.92 26.90
C PRO A 16 -12.08 -9.87 25.89
N LEU A 17 -11.25 -9.65 24.87
CA LEU A 17 -11.63 -8.84 23.72
C LEU A 17 -12.72 -9.56 22.92
N VAL A 18 -13.79 -8.86 22.56
CA VAL A 18 -14.90 -9.38 21.75
C VAL A 18 -14.91 -8.75 20.36
N ALA A 19 -15.43 -9.46 19.36
CA ALA A 19 -15.52 -8.92 18.00
C ALA A 19 -16.41 -7.66 17.97
N SER A 20 -15.92 -6.62 17.30
CA SER A 20 -16.63 -5.37 17.09
C SER A 20 -16.34 -4.83 15.69
N THR A 21 -17.05 -3.76 15.32
CA THR A 21 -16.77 -3.02 14.09
C THR A 21 -16.62 -1.54 14.41
N ARG A 22 -15.86 -0.84 13.55
CA ARG A 22 -15.76 0.62 13.58
C ARG A 22 -15.93 1.16 12.19
N GLU A 23 -16.58 2.29 12.06
CA GLU A 23 -16.72 2.94 10.77
C GLU A 23 -15.55 3.88 10.49
N ARG A 24 -15.14 3.95 9.22
CA ARG A 24 -14.26 5.00 8.71
C ARG A 24 -14.98 5.73 7.59
N HIS A 25 -15.14 7.03 7.76
CA HIS A 25 -15.91 7.87 6.86
C HIS A 25 -14.96 8.65 5.94
N PHE A 26 -15.34 8.74 4.67
CA PHE A 26 -14.64 9.49 3.63
C PHE A 26 -15.67 10.30 2.83
N THR A 27 -15.23 11.39 2.21
CA THR A 27 -16.13 12.28 1.47
C THR A 27 -15.49 12.78 0.16
N PRO A 28 -15.05 11.89 -0.74
CA PRO A 28 -14.48 12.27 -2.03
C PRO A 28 -15.50 13.08 -2.85
N ARG A 29 -15.14 14.30 -3.25
CA ARG A 29 -16.02 15.23 -4.01
C ARG A 29 -17.41 15.44 -3.41
N GLY A 30 -17.52 15.41 -2.07
CA GLY A 30 -18.82 15.59 -1.40
C GLY A 30 -19.66 14.31 -1.30
N ASN A 31 -19.23 13.19 -1.89
CA ASN A 31 -19.96 11.92 -1.83
C ASN A 31 -19.54 11.12 -0.60
N PRO A 32 -20.45 10.82 0.35
CA PRO A 32 -20.12 10.01 1.52
C PRO A 32 -19.77 8.57 1.13
N VAL A 33 -18.65 8.09 1.66
CA VAL A 33 -18.21 6.69 1.53
C VAL A 33 -17.88 6.19 2.93
N VAL A 34 -18.61 5.18 3.39
CA VAL A 34 -18.42 4.57 4.71
C VAL A 34 -17.81 3.19 4.52
N VAL A 35 -16.69 2.93 5.22
CA VAL A 35 -16.05 1.62 5.26
C VAL A 35 -16.15 1.08 6.68
N GLU A 36 -16.89 -0.01 6.84
CA GLU A 36 -16.92 -0.75 8.09
C GLU A 36 -15.64 -1.59 8.25
N LEU A 37 -14.91 -1.38 9.33
CA LEU A 37 -13.66 -2.07 9.65
C LEU A 37 -13.87 -3.00 10.84
N LEU A 38 -13.35 -4.21 10.73
CA LEU A 38 -13.33 -5.20 11.79
C LEU A 38 -12.37 -4.78 12.90
N ALA A 39 -12.81 -4.93 14.14
CA ALA A 39 -12.02 -4.68 15.34
C ALA A 39 -12.35 -5.72 16.41
N MET A 40 -11.64 -5.63 17.51
CA MET A 40 -12.01 -6.26 18.76
C MET A 40 -12.05 -5.17 19.83
N GLU A 41 -12.99 -5.25 20.75
CA GLU A 41 -13.15 -4.27 21.83
C GLU A 41 -13.31 -4.97 23.18
N CYS A 42 -12.75 -4.37 24.23
CA CYS A 42 -12.96 -4.84 25.59
C CYS A 42 -14.23 -4.23 26.17
N PRO A 43 -15.23 -5.03 26.59
CA PRO A 43 -16.47 -4.49 27.16
C PRO A 43 -16.27 -3.82 28.53
N ALA A 44 -15.14 -4.07 29.20
CA ALA A 44 -14.86 -3.51 30.52
C ALA A 44 -14.17 -2.14 30.47
N CYS A 45 -13.28 -1.90 29.50
CA CYS A 45 -12.47 -0.67 29.44
C CYS A 45 -12.46 0.05 28.08
N GLY A 46 -13.13 -0.49 27.06
CA GLY A 46 -13.19 0.10 25.72
C GLY A 46 -11.90 0.01 24.90
N ALA A 47 -10.87 -0.70 25.38
CA ALA A 47 -9.63 -0.89 24.63
C ALA A 47 -9.92 -1.64 23.32
N THR A 48 -9.38 -1.15 22.21
CA THR A 48 -9.57 -1.76 20.90
C THR A 48 -8.29 -2.42 20.39
N ALA A 49 -8.45 -3.50 19.65
CA ALA A 49 -7.37 -4.20 18.97
C ALA A 49 -7.82 -4.68 17.59
N THR A 50 -6.86 -5.08 16.76
CA THR A 50 -7.15 -5.71 15.47
C THR A 50 -6.20 -6.88 15.30
N SER A 51 -6.76 -8.08 15.07
CA SER A 51 -5.96 -9.27 14.77
C SER A 51 -5.33 -9.16 13.37
N ALA A 52 -4.30 -9.97 13.10
CA ALA A 52 -3.69 -10.01 11.77
C ALA A 52 -4.70 -10.35 10.66
N ALA A 53 -5.62 -11.29 10.91
CA ALA A 53 -6.67 -11.66 9.95
C ALA A 53 -7.65 -10.50 9.70
N GLN A 54 -8.08 -9.82 10.76
CA GLN A 54 -8.92 -8.61 10.63
C GLN A 54 -8.18 -7.49 9.90
N GLN A 55 -6.87 -7.32 10.13
CA GLN A 55 -6.08 -6.30 9.45
C GLN A 55 -6.01 -6.56 7.94
N ILE A 56 -5.80 -7.82 7.52
CA ILE A 56 -5.79 -8.20 6.10
C ILE A 56 -7.16 -7.91 5.46
N GLU A 57 -8.25 -8.32 6.12
CA GLU A 57 -9.60 -8.06 5.61
C GLU A 57 -9.91 -6.55 5.58
N ASN A 58 -9.50 -5.79 6.61
CA ASN A 58 -9.67 -4.34 6.64
C ASN A 58 -8.94 -3.64 5.49
N LEU A 59 -7.73 -4.10 5.13
CA LEU A 59 -7.03 -3.58 3.96
C LEU A 59 -7.82 -3.86 2.67
N ARG A 60 -8.45 -5.03 2.55
CA ARG A 60 -9.33 -5.37 1.41
C ARG A 60 -10.56 -4.46 1.36
N ARG A 61 -11.24 -4.26 2.49
CA ARG A 61 -12.41 -3.37 2.61
C ARG A 61 -12.06 -1.92 2.28
N LEU A 62 -10.92 -1.45 2.80
CA LEU A 62 -10.39 -0.13 2.46
C LEU A 62 -10.11 -0.03 0.95
N ALA A 63 -9.42 -0.99 0.34
CA ALA A 63 -9.10 -0.94 -1.09
C ALA A 63 -10.36 -0.89 -1.98
N ALA A 64 -11.43 -1.60 -1.58
CA ALA A 64 -12.71 -1.61 -2.32
C ALA A 64 -13.34 -0.21 -2.43
N ARG A 65 -13.03 0.73 -1.51
CA ARG A 65 -13.57 2.10 -1.51
C ARG A 65 -13.20 2.89 -2.77
N ARG A 66 -12.12 2.51 -3.47
CA ARG A 66 -11.65 3.17 -4.69
C ARG A 66 -12.74 3.32 -5.76
N ALA A 67 -13.64 2.35 -5.88
CA ALA A 67 -14.73 2.39 -6.85
C ALA A 67 -15.62 3.63 -6.70
N HIS A 68 -15.68 4.23 -5.51
CA HIS A 68 -16.51 5.38 -5.20
C HIS A 68 -15.79 6.73 -5.37
N TYR A 69 -14.50 6.74 -5.75
CA TYR A 69 -13.69 7.95 -5.79
C TYR A 69 -13.71 8.67 -7.14
N GLY A 70 -14.34 8.09 -8.17
CA GLY A 70 -14.54 8.76 -9.46
C GLY A 70 -13.24 9.24 -10.12
N GLY A 71 -12.15 8.47 -10.00
CA GLY A 71 -10.84 8.80 -10.55
C GLY A 71 -9.94 9.65 -9.66
N LEU A 72 -10.41 10.08 -8.48
CA LEU A 72 -9.53 10.67 -7.46
C LEU A 72 -8.51 9.66 -6.93
N LEU A 73 -7.36 10.18 -6.52
CA LEU A 73 -6.34 9.43 -5.81
C LEU A 73 -6.80 9.12 -4.38
N LEU A 74 -6.52 7.90 -3.92
CA LEU A 74 -6.62 7.56 -2.50
C LEU A 74 -5.44 8.19 -1.74
N GLY A 75 -5.62 8.39 -0.43
CA GLY A 75 -4.53 8.87 0.42
C GLY A 75 -3.29 7.96 0.41
N GLU A 76 -3.51 6.65 0.25
CA GLU A 76 -2.43 5.67 0.09
C GLU A 76 -1.65 5.82 -1.22
N ASP A 77 -2.27 6.29 -2.31
CA ASP A 77 -1.59 6.58 -3.57
C ASP A 77 -0.63 7.76 -3.41
N VAL A 78 -1.11 8.83 -2.76
CA VAL A 78 -0.33 10.04 -2.48
C VAL A 78 0.84 9.70 -1.54
N LEU A 79 0.59 8.90 -0.51
CA LEU A 79 1.62 8.42 0.41
C LEU A 79 2.67 7.57 -0.31
N ALA A 80 2.23 6.64 -1.17
CA ALA A 80 3.11 5.76 -1.93
C ALA A 80 4.00 6.55 -2.88
N PHE A 81 3.44 7.53 -3.61
CA PHE A 81 4.20 8.47 -4.42
C PHE A 81 5.26 9.21 -3.59
N ARG A 82 4.84 9.80 -2.46
CA ARG A 82 5.75 10.58 -1.61
C ARG A 82 6.93 9.72 -1.13
N ARG A 83 6.64 8.50 -0.66
CA ARG A 83 7.66 7.55 -0.18
C ARG A 83 8.56 7.05 -1.30
N ARG A 84 8.02 6.81 -2.49
CA ARG A 84 8.79 6.40 -3.68
C ARG A 84 9.92 7.38 -3.99
N TYR A 85 9.69 8.67 -3.81
CA TYR A 85 10.68 9.72 -4.06
C TYR A 85 11.42 10.22 -2.81
N GLY A 86 11.14 9.65 -1.63
CA GLY A 86 11.80 10.03 -0.36
C GLY A 86 11.42 11.42 0.14
N LEU A 87 10.24 11.92 -0.24
CA LEU A 87 9.81 13.28 0.06
C LEU A 87 9.20 13.38 1.47
N THR A 88 9.41 14.50 2.13
CA THR A 88 8.58 14.90 3.28
C THR A 88 7.26 15.48 2.79
N GLN A 89 6.23 15.56 3.65
CA GLN A 89 4.95 16.17 3.27
C GLN A 89 5.13 17.64 2.87
N ARG A 90 6.01 18.38 3.55
CA ARG A 90 6.33 19.78 3.21
C ARG A 90 7.05 19.88 1.87
N ALA A 91 8.04 19.03 1.62
CA ALA A 91 8.75 19.00 0.33
C ALA A 91 7.79 18.67 -0.82
N ALA A 92 6.90 17.69 -0.65
CA ALA A 92 5.88 17.39 -1.65
C ALA A 92 4.91 18.56 -1.85
N ALA A 93 4.49 19.25 -0.78
CA ALA A 93 3.66 20.45 -0.89
C ALA A 93 4.36 21.54 -1.72
N THR A 94 5.62 21.85 -1.44
CA THR A 94 6.42 22.81 -2.23
C THR A 94 6.55 22.37 -3.69
N LEU A 95 6.86 21.09 -3.93
CA LEU A 95 7.04 20.54 -5.27
C LEU A 95 5.82 20.71 -6.17
N PHE A 96 4.61 20.58 -5.61
CA PHE A 96 3.34 20.72 -6.33
C PHE A 96 2.67 22.10 -6.12
N GLY A 97 3.34 23.06 -5.50
CA GLY A 97 2.81 24.41 -5.28
C GLY A 97 1.57 24.44 -4.38
N LYS A 98 1.50 23.57 -3.36
CA LYS A 98 0.41 23.49 -2.39
C LYS A 98 0.83 24.00 -1.01
N GLY A 99 -0.16 24.35 -0.19
CA GLY A 99 0.08 24.77 1.19
C GLY A 99 0.75 23.66 2.03
N ALA A 100 1.52 24.05 3.04
CA ALA A 100 2.42 23.15 3.79
C ALA A 100 1.75 21.90 4.42
N ILE A 101 0.44 21.94 4.64
CA ILE A 101 -0.34 20.83 5.22
C ILE A 101 -1.13 20.01 4.20
N ALA A 102 -1.10 20.39 2.92
CA ALA A 102 -1.95 19.79 1.89
C ALA A 102 -1.72 18.29 1.75
N PHE A 103 -0.46 17.85 1.64
CA PHE A 103 -0.12 16.42 1.52
C PHE A 103 -0.50 15.61 2.77
N SER A 104 -0.44 16.18 3.97
CA SER A 104 -0.97 15.50 5.17
C SER A 104 -2.48 15.29 5.07
N ARG A 105 -3.23 16.29 4.59
CA ARG A 105 -4.68 16.16 4.41
C ARG A 105 -5.04 15.21 3.28
N TYR A 106 -4.27 15.18 2.19
CA TYR A 106 -4.43 14.25 1.08
C TYR A 106 -4.15 12.81 1.51
N GLU A 107 -3.02 12.57 2.18
CA GLU A 107 -2.63 11.24 2.70
C GLU A 107 -3.64 10.68 3.70
N ASN A 108 -4.26 11.54 4.51
CA ASN A 108 -5.28 11.16 5.48
C ASN A 108 -6.72 11.20 4.93
N GLU A 109 -6.91 11.63 3.68
CA GLU A 109 -8.20 11.77 3.00
C GLU A 109 -9.18 12.72 3.73
N THR A 110 -8.64 13.69 4.48
CA THR A 110 -9.39 14.77 5.13
C THR A 110 -9.81 15.84 4.13
N THR A 111 -8.96 16.09 3.13
CA THR A 111 -9.30 16.87 1.94
C THR A 111 -8.72 16.16 0.72
N TYR A 112 -9.25 16.46 -0.46
CA TYR A 112 -8.82 15.83 -1.71
C TYR A 112 -8.10 16.86 -2.60
N PRO A 113 -7.13 16.45 -3.42
CA PRO A 113 -6.56 17.33 -4.44
C PRO A 113 -7.65 17.76 -5.43
N ASP A 114 -7.55 19.00 -5.93
CA ASP A 114 -8.37 19.45 -7.07
C ASP A 114 -8.02 18.66 -8.35
N ASP A 115 -8.83 18.80 -9.40
CA ASP A 115 -8.69 18.00 -10.63
C ASP A 115 -7.35 18.25 -11.33
N ALA A 116 -6.88 19.50 -11.38
CA ALA A 116 -5.59 19.83 -11.97
C ALA A 116 -4.43 19.19 -11.20
N THR A 117 -4.51 19.20 -9.87
CA THR A 117 -3.51 18.59 -8.99
C THR A 117 -3.54 17.07 -9.08
N THR A 118 -4.74 16.49 -9.14
CA THR A 118 -4.93 15.05 -9.33
C THR A 118 -4.29 14.62 -10.65
N MET A 119 -4.54 15.34 -11.74
CA MET A 119 -3.95 15.06 -13.04
C MET A 119 -2.42 15.18 -13.01
N LEU A 120 -1.88 16.24 -12.39
CA LEU A 120 -0.43 16.43 -12.29
C LEU A 120 0.24 15.36 -11.41
N LEU A 121 -0.39 14.96 -10.30
CA LEU A 121 0.09 13.87 -9.44
C LEU A 121 0.09 12.55 -10.19
N SER A 122 -1.00 12.21 -10.88
CA SER A 122 -1.08 11.00 -11.70
C SER A 122 0.01 10.96 -12.77
N LEU A 123 0.22 12.09 -13.46
CA LEU A 123 1.29 12.22 -14.45
C LEU A 123 2.68 12.03 -13.81
N ALA A 124 2.94 12.63 -12.65
CA ALA A 124 4.20 12.51 -11.93
C ALA A 124 4.44 11.09 -11.35
N MET A 125 3.38 10.35 -11.06
CA MET A 125 3.45 8.94 -10.66
C MET A 125 3.88 8.05 -11.83
N GLU A 126 3.39 8.35 -13.04
CA GLU A 126 3.70 7.59 -14.26
C GLU A 126 5.06 7.98 -14.86
N LYS A 127 5.39 9.28 -14.82
CA LYS A 127 6.50 9.89 -15.56
C LYS A 127 7.50 10.58 -14.63
N PRO A 128 8.61 9.91 -14.24
CA PRO A 128 9.62 10.48 -13.34
C PRO A 128 10.23 11.80 -13.82
N GLU A 129 10.27 12.04 -15.13
CA GLU A 129 10.71 13.31 -15.74
C GLU A 129 9.88 14.51 -15.28
N VAL A 130 8.61 14.31 -14.95
CA VAL A 130 7.76 15.38 -14.41
C VAL A 130 8.19 15.77 -13.00
N VAL A 131 8.55 14.79 -12.16
CA VAL A 131 9.09 15.05 -10.82
C VAL A 131 10.41 15.81 -10.92
N ARG A 132 11.28 15.44 -11.87
CA ARG A 132 12.54 16.14 -12.13
C ARG A 132 12.30 17.59 -12.54
N TRP A 133 11.45 17.81 -13.54
CA TRP A 133 11.14 19.14 -14.02
C TRP A 133 10.57 20.03 -12.90
N LEU A 134 9.66 19.49 -12.08
CA LEU A 134 9.11 20.19 -10.92
C LEU A 134 10.19 20.49 -9.86
N ALA A 135 11.10 19.55 -9.61
CA ALA A 135 12.17 19.72 -8.64
C ALA A 135 13.11 20.84 -9.04
N GLU A 136 13.55 20.85 -10.31
CA GLU A 136 14.40 21.90 -10.88
C GLU A 136 13.73 23.27 -10.81
N ARG A 137 12.44 23.33 -11.18
CA ARG A 137 11.69 24.59 -11.21
C ARG A 137 11.35 25.15 -9.82
N THR A 138 11.20 24.30 -8.83
CA THR A 138 10.87 24.72 -7.44
C THR A 138 12.09 24.79 -6.52
N GLY A 139 13.25 24.31 -6.96
CA GLY A 139 14.44 24.14 -6.11
C GLY A 139 14.24 23.10 -4.99
N THR A 140 13.26 22.20 -5.13
CA THR A 140 12.93 21.22 -4.10
C THR A 140 13.86 20.01 -4.20
N ALA A 141 14.51 19.64 -3.10
CA ALA A 141 15.31 18.43 -3.04
C ALA A 141 14.43 17.16 -3.09
N VAL A 142 14.73 16.25 -4.02
CA VAL A 142 14.03 14.96 -4.19
C VAL A 142 15.02 13.81 -3.97
N PRO A 143 15.13 13.25 -2.75
CA PRO A 143 16.27 12.40 -2.36
C PRO A 143 16.44 11.10 -3.16
N LEU A 144 15.35 10.51 -3.66
CA LEU A 144 15.40 9.20 -4.34
C LEU A 144 15.19 9.31 -5.86
N LEU A 145 15.28 10.52 -6.43
CA LEU A 145 15.02 10.75 -7.84
C LEU A 145 15.92 9.90 -8.75
N ASP A 146 17.22 9.89 -8.48
CA ASP A 146 18.21 9.23 -9.35
C ASP A 146 18.18 7.70 -9.21
N ARG A 147 17.86 7.18 -8.01
CA ARG A 147 17.78 5.72 -7.77
C ARG A 147 16.70 5.01 -8.60
N LEU A 148 15.68 5.74 -9.05
CA LEU A 148 14.62 5.19 -9.88
C LEU A 148 15.02 5.07 -11.36
N GLN A 149 16.03 5.82 -11.79
CA GLN A 149 16.55 5.77 -13.17
C GLN A 149 17.37 4.50 -13.41
N ASP A 150 18.13 4.07 -12.41
CA ASP A 150 18.96 2.86 -12.48
C ASP A 150 18.13 1.58 -12.66
N VAL A 151 16.87 1.60 -12.22
CA VAL A 151 15.96 0.45 -12.37
C VAL A 151 15.33 0.42 -13.77
N ALA A 152 14.98 1.58 -14.33
CA ALA A 152 14.35 1.69 -15.65
C ALA A 152 15.33 1.44 -16.81
N THR A 153 16.62 1.74 -16.62
CA THR A 153 17.66 1.61 -17.66
C THR A 153 18.36 0.25 -17.67
N LYS A 154 18.20 -0.56 -16.61
CA LYS A 154 18.89 -1.84 -16.49
C LYS A 154 18.09 -2.95 -17.20
N PRO A 155 18.67 -3.67 -18.18
CA PRO A 155 17.96 -4.73 -18.86
C PRO A 155 17.55 -5.84 -17.88
N PRO A 156 16.40 -6.50 -18.09
CA PRO A 156 15.95 -7.57 -17.21
C PRO A 156 17.00 -8.68 -17.20
N ARG A 157 17.43 -9.07 -15.99
CA ARG A 157 18.39 -10.17 -15.82
C ARG A 157 17.79 -11.44 -16.43
N ARG A 158 18.41 -11.97 -17.49
CA ARG A 158 18.07 -13.28 -18.04
C ARG A 158 18.27 -14.31 -16.93
N VAL A 159 17.17 -14.88 -16.44
CA VAL A 159 17.23 -16.09 -15.62
C VAL A 159 17.54 -17.23 -16.58
N SER A 160 18.77 -17.73 -16.52
CA SER A 160 19.16 -18.93 -17.26
C SER A 160 18.26 -20.08 -16.82
N ARG A 161 17.39 -20.54 -17.71
CA ARG A 161 16.62 -21.78 -17.49
C ARG A 161 17.63 -22.91 -17.33
N ALA A 162 17.74 -23.44 -16.12
CA ALA A 162 18.49 -24.67 -15.88
C ALA A 162 17.97 -25.77 -16.82
N HIS A 163 18.87 -26.37 -17.61
CA HIS A 163 18.56 -27.53 -18.41
C HIS A 163 18.04 -28.64 -17.48
N ARG A 164 16.79 -29.06 -17.68
CA ARG A 164 16.30 -30.30 -17.08
C ARG A 164 17.04 -31.45 -17.75
N VAL A 165 17.86 -32.16 -16.98
CA VAL A 165 18.42 -33.44 -17.36
C VAL A 165 17.27 -34.44 -17.44
N ALA A 166 17.07 -35.05 -18.61
CA ALA A 166 16.10 -36.13 -18.78
C ALA A 166 16.64 -37.42 -18.11
N PRO A 167 15.79 -38.24 -17.46
CA PRO A 167 16.22 -39.50 -16.90
C PRO A 167 16.49 -40.51 -18.02
N GLY A 168 17.70 -41.08 -18.04
CA GLY A 168 18.13 -42.09 -18.98
C GLY A 168 17.39 -43.41 -18.79
N THR A 169 17.03 -44.04 -19.91
CA THR A 169 16.51 -45.41 -20.01
C THR A 169 17.64 -46.42 -19.78
N PRO A 170 17.45 -47.47 -18.96
CA PRO A 170 18.43 -48.55 -18.88
C PRO A 170 18.18 -49.54 -20.03
N SER A 171 19.14 -49.67 -20.94
CA SER A 171 19.26 -50.77 -21.88
C SER A 171 20.19 -51.84 -21.29
N GLY A 172 19.62 -52.94 -20.81
CA GLY A 172 20.35 -54.14 -20.40
C GLY A 172 20.23 -55.23 -21.47
N PRO A 173 21.30 -55.97 -21.81
CA PRO A 173 21.27 -56.91 -22.92
C PRO A 173 20.66 -58.25 -22.51
N VAL A 174 19.84 -58.80 -23.40
CA VAL A 174 19.41 -60.20 -23.40
C VAL A 174 20.63 -61.07 -23.71
N ARG A 175 20.92 -62.05 -22.86
CA ARG A 175 21.87 -63.12 -23.17
C ARG A 175 21.21 -64.47 -22.89
N ALA A 176 20.85 -65.17 -23.96
CA ALA A 176 20.45 -66.57 -23.96
C ALA A 176 21.69 -67.47 -23.93
N VAL A 177 21.68 -68.51 -23.11
CA VAL A 177 22.44 -69.76 -23.36
C VAL A 177 21.74 -70.94 -22.68
N ARG A 178 21.34 -71.90 -23.52
CA ARG A 178 21.14 -73.36 -23.38
C ARG A 178 20.27 -73.92 -22.26
#